data_AF-A0A5E7ECH5-F1
#
_entry.id   AF-A0A5E7ECH5-F1
#
_cell.length_a   1.000
_cell.length_b   1.000
_cell.length_c   1.000
_cell.angle_alpha   90.00
_cell.angle_beta   90.00
_cell.angle_gamma   90.00
#
_symmetry.space_group_name_H-M   'P 1'
#
loop_
_entity.id
_entity.type
_entity.pdbx_description
1 polymer ?
#
loop_
_entity_poly.entity_id
_entity_poly.type
_entity_poly.pdbx_seq_one_letter_code
_entity_poly.pdbx_strand_id
1 'polypeptide(L)'
;MNLPRKLLVGATLAGLLLGGCTSKITEQDQYSGFLPNYKNLEEVTTTSGEKAMRWVSPSWNANAYDTVVFNKLELYPAPKPNERVNQQTLNELQNYMTSKAKGVLGQKYRVVSNTTAVPAGSKPLILRAAITGVSASNEGMKW
;
A
#
# COMPACT_ATOMS: atom_id res chain seq x y z
N MET A 1 -52.28 -33.57 -3.20
CA MET A 1 -50.94 -33.75 -3.82
C MET A 1 -49.95 -32.93 -3.01
N ASN A 2 -49.13 -33.61 -2.21
CA ASN A 2 -48.23 -32.99 -1.22
C ASN A 2 -46.88 -32.68 -1.86
N LEU A 3 -46.48 -31.40 -1.84
CA LEU A 3 -45.17 -30.96 -2.30
C LEU A 3 -44.12 -31.28 -1.22
N PRO A 4 -43.00 -31.98 -1.55
CA PRO A 4 -42.04 -32.40 -0.53
C PRO A 4 -41.22 -31.21 -0.04
N ARG A 5 -41.42 -30.87 1.23
CA ARG A 5 -40.76 -29.84 2.04
C ARG A 5 -39.27 -30.13 2.35
N LYS A 6 -38.56 -30.81 1.44
CA LYS A 6 -37.15 -31.25 1.62
C LYS A 6 -36.16 -30.65 0.63
N LEU A 7 -36.58 -29.66 -0.17
CA LEU A 7 -35.74 -29.04 -1.21
C LEU A 7 -35.26 -27.61 -0.87
N LEU A 8 -35.30 -27.22 0.41
CA LEU A 8 -34.93 -25.86 0.84
C LEU A 8 -33.71 -25.80 1.78
N VAL A 9 -33.09 -26.94 2.13
CA VAL A 9 -31.93 -26.97 3.05
C VAL A 9 -30.59 -27.12 2.30
N GLY A 10 -30.60 -27.39 0.99
CA GLY A 10 -29.39 -27.69 0.21
C GLY A 10 -28.67 -26.50 -0.42
N ALA A 11 -29.20 -25.27 -0.33
CA ALA A 11 -28.71 -24.14 -1.14
C ALA A 11 -27.84 -23.11 -0.41
N THR A 12 -27.47 -23.33 0.86
CA THR A 12 -26.72 -22.33 1.66
C THR A 12 -25.21 -22.59 1.73
N LEU A 13 -24.67 -23.64 1.12
CA LEU A 13 -23.25 -24.02 1.25
C LEU A 13 -22.39 -23.76 -0.01
N ALA A 14 -22.75 -22.80 -0.85
CA ALA A 14 -21.98 -22.45 -2.07
C ALA A 14 -21.44 -21.01 -2.08
N GLY A 15 -21.36 -20.36 -0.92
CA GLY A 15 -21.00 -18.93 -0.81
C GLY A 15 -19.64 -18.59 -0.21
N LEU A 16 -18.72 -19.56 -0.03
CA LEU A 16 -17.48 -19.35 0.72
C LEU A 16 -16.18 -19.53 -0.08
N LEU A 17 -16.22 -19.34 -1.40
CA LEU A 17 -15.02 -19.29 -2.24
C LEU A 17 -14.80 -17.91 -2.87
N LEU A 18 -15.13 -16.83 -2.15
CA LEU A 18 -14.52 -15.53 -2.40
C LEU A 18 -13.12 -15.53 -1.77
N GLY A 19 -12.21 -16.35 -2.32
CA GLY A 19 -10.78 -16.24 -2.07
C GLY A 19 -10.27 -14.96 -2.74
N GLY A 20 -10.60 -13.81 -2.14
CA GLY A 20 -9.98 -12.53 -2.47
C GLY A 20 -8.48 -12.59 -2.23
N CYS A 21 -7.72 -11.69 -2.86
CA CYS A 21 -6.28 -11.52 -2.63
C CYS A 21 -5.99 -11.63 -1.14
N THR A 22 -5.45 -12.78 -0.71
CA THR A 22 -5.09 -12.96 0.69
C THR A 22 -3.98 -11.95 0.96
N SER A 23 -4.26 -10.99 1.84
CA SER A 23 -3.31 -9.96 2.19
C SER A 23 -2.16 -10.63 2.93
N LYS A 24 -1.10 -10.96 2.20
CA LYS A 24 0.11 -11.56 2.75
C LYS A 24 0.93 -10.44 3.40
N ILE A 25 1.19 -10.59 4.69
CA ILE A 25 2.16 -9.73 5.38
C ILE A 25 3.56 -10.12 4.93
N THR A 26 4.39 -9.11 4.69
CA THR A 26 5.80 -9.30 4.32
C THR A 26 6.54 -10.08 5.41
N GLU A 27 7.09 -11.23 5.06
CA GLU A 27 7.96 -12.02 5.93
C GLU A 27 9.28 -11.27 6.19
N GLN A 28 9.93 -11.52 7.32
CA GLN A 28 11.10 -10.74 7.77
C GLN A 28 12.31 -10.84 6.82
N ASP A 29 12.48 -12.00 6.18
CA ASP A 29 13.51 -12.25 5.16
C ASP A 29 13.27 -11.44 3.86
N GLN A 30 12.05 -10.96 3.66
CA GLN A 30 11.65 -10.13 2.52
C GLN A 30 11.68 -8.62 2.84
N TYR A 31 12.19 -8.22 4.01
CA TYR A 31 12.35 -6.80 4.33
C TYR A 31 13.40 -6.15 3.44
N SER A 32 13.00 -5.08 2.76
CA SER A 32 13.82 -4.41 1.76
C SER A 32 15.04 -3.68 2.33
N GLY A 33 15.03 -3.35 3.62
CA GLY A 33 16.03 -2.50 4.26
C GLY A 33 15.77 -0.99 4.09
N PHE A 34 14.63 -0.58 3.53
CA PHE A 34 14.29 0.83 3.34
C PHE A 34 14.03 1.55 4.68
N LEU A 35 13.36 0.88 5.61
CA LEU A 35 13.10 1.44 6.93
C LEU A 35 14.37 1.30 7.80
N PRO A 36 14.68 2.31 8.63
CA PRO A 36 15.85 2.24 9.52
C PRO A 36 15.71 1.16 10.59
N ASN A 37 14.48 0.78 10.95
CA ASN A 37 14.21 -0.26 11.94
C ASN A 37 12.84 -0.89 11.70
N TYR A 38 12.79 -2.22 11.64
CA TYR A 38 11.56 -3.01 11.47
C TYR A 38 11.03 -3.63 12.78
N LYS A 39 11.79 -3.58 13.88
CA LYS A 39 11.51 -4.31 15.12
C LYS A 39 10.17 -3.97 15.79
N ASN A 40 9.71 -2.74 15.64
CA ASN A 40 8.50 -2.25 16.31
C ASN A 40 7.28 -2.21 15.38
N LEU A 41 7.38 -2.80 14.18
CA LEU A 41 6.23 -2.87 13.30
C LEU A 41 5.22 -3.87 13.85
N GLU A 42 3.97 -3.45 13.91
CA GLU A 42 2.85 -4.28 14.33
C GLU A 42 1.90 -4.50 13.16
N GLU A 43 1.25 -5.66 13.12
CA GLU A 43 0.19 -5.91 12.15
C GLU A 43 -1.01 -5.01 12.47
N VAL A 44 -1.52 -4.32 11.46
CA VAL A 44 -2.73 -3.51 11.51
C VAL A 44 -3.67 -3.88 10.37
N THR A 45 -4.96 -3.70 10.58
CA THR A 45 -5.96 -3.76 9.51
C THR A 45 -6.15 -2.36 8.92
N THR A 46 -6.06 -2.24 7.60
CA THR A 46 -6.29 -0.99 6.86
C THR A 46 -7.79 -0.69 6.76
N THR A 47 -8.13 0.54 6.35
CA THR A 47 -9.54 0.93 6.11
C THR A 47 -10.21 0.14 5.00
N SER A 48 -9.45 -0.47 4.07
CA SER A 48 -9.96 -1.38 3.04
C SER A 48 -10.11 -2.83 3.52
N GLY A 49 -9.72 -3.14 4.76
CA GLY A 49 -9.78 -4.49 5.33
C GLY A 49 -8.52 -5.34 5.10
N GLU A 50 -7.51 -4.81 4.42
CA GLU A 50 -6.23 -5.50 4.18
C GLU A 50 -5.34 -5.46 5.43
N LYS A 51 -4.34 -6.33 5.49
CA LYS A 51 -3.32 -6.35 6.55
C LYS A 51 -2.08 -5.58 6.11
N ALA A 52 -1.50 -4.82 7.04
CA ALA A 52 -0.26 -4.08 6.82
C ALA A 52 0.60 -4.09 8.09
N MET A 53 1.91 -3.96 7.92
CA MET A 53 2.82 -3.74 9.05
C MET A 53 3.00 -2.24 9.26
N ARG A 54 2.74 -1.74 10.46
CA ARG A 54 2.81 -0.32 10.78
C ARG A 54 3.37 -0.10 12.18
N TRP A 55 4.21 0.92 12.29
CA TRP A 55 4.57 1.52 13.56
C TRP A 55 4.20 3.00 13.53
N VAL A 56 3.70 3.52 14.65
CA VAL A 56 3.36 4.94 14.81
C VAL A 56 3.98 5.42 16.11
N SER A 57 4.68 6.56 16.07
CA SER A 57 5.18 7.18 17.30
C SER A 57 4.00 7.50 18.23
N PRO A 58 4.09 7.25 19.55
CA PRO A 58 3.07 7.64 20.51
C PRO A 58 2.75 9.14 20.50
N SER A 59 3.71 9.97 20.09
CA SER A 59 3.57 11.42 19.97
C SER A 59 3.06 11.89 18.60
N TRP A 60 2.69 10.96 17.71
CA TRP A 60 2.27 11.30 16.35
C TRP A 60 0.96 12.08 16.35
N ASN A 61 0.95 13.24 15.69
CA ASN A 61 -0.25 14.04 15.46
C ASN A 61 -0.26 14.57 14.03
N ALA A 62 -1.13 14.01 13.20
CA ALA A 62 -1.29 14.41 11.81
C ALA A 62 -1.75 15.87 11.63
N ASN A 63 -2.35 16.50 12.64
CA ASN A 63 -2.80 17.90 12.62
C ASN A 63 -1.70 18.87 13.08
N ALA A 64 -0.54 18.39 13.51
CA ALA A 64 0.61 19.23 13.83
C ALA A 64 1.32 19.79 12.59
N TYR A 65 0.91 19.35 11.39
CA TYR A 65 1.51 19.68 10.11
C TYR A 65 0.48 20.30 9.17
N ASP A 66 0.92 21.23 8.34
CA ASP A 66 0.09 21.89 7.30
C ASP A 66 0.67 21.67 5.88
N THR A 67 1.91 21.22 5.79
CA THR A 67 2.69 21.09 4.56
C THR A 67 3.38 19.73 4.56
N VAL A 68 3.40 19.05 3.42
CA VAL A 68 4.12 17.79 3.23
C VAL A 68 5.18 17.98 2.15
N VAL A 69 6.43 17.67 2.50
CA VAL A 69 7.55 17.60 1.56
C VAL A 69 7.56 16.20 0.95
N PHE A 70 7.13 16.10 -0.31
CA PHE A 70 7.05 14.83 -1.05
C PHE A 70 7.23 15.04 -2.55
N ASN A 71 8.35 14.55 -3.10
CA ASN A 71 8.63 14.63 -4.52
C ASN A 71 8.02 13.45 -5.30
N LYS A 72 8.44 12.22 -4.97
CA LYS A 72 8.00 10.97 -5.60
C LYS A 72 8.34 9.78 -4.71
N LEU A 73 7.72 8.62 -4.98
CA LEU A 73 8.18 7.37 -4.38
C LEU A 73 9.54 6.98 -4.96
N GLU A 74 10.43 6.48 -4.12
CA GLU A 74 11.68 5.84 -4.54
C GLU A 74 11.42 4.40 -5.01
N LEU A 75 12.27 3.87 -5.88
CA LEU A 75 12.34 2.42 -6.14
C LEU A 75 13.52 1.90 -5.32
N TYR A 76 13.25 1.05 -4.32
CA TYR A 76 14.28 0.63 -3.36
C TYR A 76 14.16 -0.85 -2.96
N PRO A 77 15.20 -1.69 -3.06
CA PRO A 77 16.52 -1.37 -3.58
C PRO A 77 16.47 -0.94 -5.04
N ALA A 78 17.61 -0.49 -5.58
CA ALA A 78 17.69 -0.14 -6.99
C ALA A 78 17.10 -1.29 -7.84
N PRO A 79 16.10 -1.01 -8.70
CA PRO A 79 15.37 -2.06 -9.37
C PRO A 79 16.29 -2.83 -10.32
N LYS A 80 16.00 -4.12 -10.52
CA LYS A 80 16.67 -4.98 -11.50
C LYS A 80 15.63 -5.43 -12.54
N PRO A 81 15.39 -4.62 -13.59
CA PRO A 81 14.39 -4.94 -14.59
C PRO A 81 14.68 -6.28 -15.28
N ASN A 82 13.62 -6.98 -15.68
CA ASN A 82 13.69 -8.22 -16.45
C ASN A 82 12.55 -8.26 -17.48
N GLU A 83 12.43 -9.37 -18.22
CA GLU A 83 11.42 -9.51 -19.28
C GLU A 83 9.97 -9.38 -18.76
N ARG A 84 9.70 -9.82 -17.53
CA ARG A 84 8.36 -9.75 -16.92
C ARG A 84 8.06 -8.40 -16.28
N VAL A 85 9.08 -7.75 -15.72
CA VAL A 85 8.98 -6.43 -15.07
C VAL A 85 10.08 -5.55 -15.65
N ASN A 86 9.77 -4.92 -16.77
CA ASN A 86 10.72 -4.06 -17.47
C ASN A 86 10.78 -2.64 -16.84
N GLN A 87 11.73 -1.83 -17.29
CA GLN A 87 11.93 -0.48 -16.76
C GLN A 87 10.72 0.44 -17.00
N GLN A 88 10.02 0.25 -18.12
CA GLN A 88 8.82 1.04 -18.43
C GLN A 88 7.72 0.75 -17.41
N THR A 89 7.43 -0.51 -17.11
CA THR A 89 6.46 -0.90 -16.07
C THR A 89 6.82 -0.32 -14.71
N LEU A 90 8.11 -0.35 -14.33
CA LEU A 90 8.57 0.24 -13.07
C LEU A 90 8.35 1.75 -13.02
N ASN A 91 8.63 2.45 -14.13
CA ASN A 91 8.40 3.89 -14.23
C ASN A 91 6.90 4.24 -14.17
N GLU A 92 6.07 3.47 -14.86
CA GLU A 92 4.61 3.63 -14.85
C GLU A 92 4.04 3.44 -13.45
N LEU A 93 4.48 2.38 -12.73
CA LEU A 93 4.09 2.14 -11.34
C LEU A 93 4.56 3.26 -10.41
N GLN A 94 5.81 3.70 -10.52
CA GLN A 94 6.34 4.83 -9.72
C GLN A 94 5.51 6.09 -9.96
N ASN A 95 5.21 6.42 -11.22
CA ASN A 95 4.46 7.61 -11.60
C ASN A 95 3.01 7.53 -11.11
N TYR A 96 2.35 6.40 -11.33
CA TYR A 96 0.97 6.16 -10.89
C TYR A 96 0.85 6.32 -9.37
N MET A 97 1.67 5.59 -8.60
CA MET A 97 1.64 5.62 -7.15
C MET A 97 2.00 7.00 -6.61
N THR A 98 2.98 7.68 -7.23
CA THR A 98 3.36 9.06 -6.86
C THR A 98 2.21 10.02 -7.06
N SER A 99 1.53 9.95 -8.20
CA SER A 99 0.39 10.80 -8.51
C SER A 99 -0.76 10.57 -7.53
N LYS A 100 -1.11 9.31 -7.25
CA LYS A 100 -2.14 8.96 -6.26
C LYS A 100 -1.79 9.44 -4.85
N ALA A 101 -0.55 9.22 -4.41
CA ALA A 101 -0.09 9.68 -3.11
C ALA A 101 -0.16 11.22 -2.98
N LYS A 102 0.33 11.96 -3.98
CA LYS A 102 0.20 13.43 -4.02
C LYS A 102 -1.25 13.89 -3.98
N GLY A 103 -2.13 13.23 -4.74
CA GLY A 103 -3.56 13.54 -4.77
C GLY A 103 -4.22 13.38 -3.40
N VAL A 104 -3.96 12.28 -2.69
CA VAL A 104 -4.50 12.03 -1.35
C VAL A 104 -3.92 13.00 -0.32
N LEU A 105 -2.59 13.21 -0.33
CA LEU A 105 -1.94 14.17 0.58
C LEU A 105 -2.46 15.59 0.39
N GLY A 106 -2.70 15.98 -0.87
CA GLY A 106 -3.22 17.29 -1.25
C GLY A 106 -4.63 17.59 -0.75
N GLN A 107 -5.39 16.58 -0.30
CA GLN A 107 -6.70 16.79 0.32
C GLN A 107 -6.60 17.48 1.69
N LYS A 108 -5.45 17.36 2.37
CA LYS A 108 -5.25 17.87 3.73
C LYS A 108 -4.06 18.82 3.86
N TYR A 109 -3.00 18.60 3.09
CA TYR A 109 -1.73 19.31 3.24
C TYR A 109 -1.36 20.05 1.97
N ARG A 110 -0.61 21.15 2.10
CA ARG A 110 0.13 21.71 0.96
C ARG A 110 1.26 20.76 0.60
N VAL A 111 1.26 20.22 -0.62
CA VAL A 111 2.34 19.33 -1.07
C VAL A 111 3.42 20.13 -1.79
N VAL A 112 4.67 20.01 -1.34
CA VAL A 112 5.83 20.66 -1.96
C VAL A 112 6.89 19.61 -2.34
N SER A 113 7.67 19.86 -3.38
CA SER A 113 8.60 18.86 -3.93
C SER A 113 9.90 18.72 -3.15
N ASN A 114 10.28 19.71 -2.34
CA ASN A 114 11.51 19.68 -1.55
C ASN A 114 11.41 20.67 -0.38
N THR A 115 12.42 20.66 0.49
CA THR A 115 12.47 21.49 1.71
C THR A 115 12.67 22.98 1.42
N THR A 116 13.26 23.36 0.28
CA THR A 116 13.45 24.77 -0.07
C THR A 116 12.17 25.43 -0.57
N ALA A 117 11.20 24.63 -1.04
CA ALA A 117 9.88 25.10 -1.45
C ALA A 117 8.88 25.21 -0.29
N VAL A 118 9.30 24.94 0.95
CA VAL A 118 8.44 25.06 2.15
C VAL A 118 8.18 26.53 2.46
N PRO A 119 6.92 26.99 2.55
CA PRO A 119 6.61 28.38 2.91
C PRO A 119 7.12 28.73 4.30
N ALA A 120 7.62 29.96 4.47
CA ALA A 120 8.03 30.46 5.78
C ALA A 120 6.86 30.39 6.78
N GLY A 121 7.15 29.94 8.01
CA GLY A 121 6.15 29.81 9.08
C GLY A 121 5.24 28.58 9.00
N SER A 122 5.37 27.74 7.97
CA SER A 122 4.63 26.48 7.85
C SER A 122 5.21 25.37 8.73
N LYS A 123 4.46 24.27 8.90
CA LYS A 123 4.84 23.11 9.72
C LYS A 123 5.02 21.89 8.80
N PRO A 124 6.23 21.65 8.26
CA PRO A 124 6.45 20.61 7.26
C PRO A 124 6.57 19.21 7.88
N LEU A 125 5.88 18.25 7.27
CA LEU A 125 6.14 16.81 7.40
C LEU A 125 7.01 16.36 6.22
N ILE A 126 8.15 15.73 6.49
CA ILE A 126 8.98 15.12 5.44
C ILE A 126 8.53 13.68 5.22
N LEU A 127 7.98 13.39 4.04
CA LEU A 127 7.55 12.04 3.67
C LEU A 127 8.62 11.33 2.84
N ARG A 128 9.10 10.19 3.35
CA ARG A 128 9.97 9.25 2.63
C ARG A 128 9.18 7.98 2.35
N ALA A 129 8.99 7.66 1.08
CA ALA A 129 8.21 6.50 0.66
C ALA A 129 8.92 5.81 -0.52
N ALA A 130 8.87 4.48 -0.52
CA ALA A 130 9.45 3.67 -1.58
C ALA A 130 8.52 2.53 -1.99
N ILE A 131 8.58 2.16 -3.26
CA ILE A 131 8.12 0.88 -3.76
C ILE A 131 9.27 -0.10 -3.56
N THR A 132 9.05 -1.12 -2.74
CA THR A 132 10.13 -1.97 -2.26
C THR A 132 10.23 -3.36 -2.90
N GLY A 133 9.30 -3.66 -3.79
CA GLY A 133 9.28 -4.89 -4.55
C GLY A 133 8.21 -4.80 -5.62
N VAL A 134 8.54 -5.28 -6.82
CA VAL A 134 7.58 -5.49 -7.90
C VAL A 134 7.87 -6.88 -8.45
N SER A 135 6.89 -7.76 -8.37
CA SER A 135 6.99 -9.13 -8.85
C SER A 135 5.77 -9.47 -9.69
N ALA A 136 5.98 -10.21 -10.76
CA ALA A 136 4.91 -10.82 -11.53
C ALA A 136 4.91 -12.33 -11.28
N SER A 137 3.78 -12.85 -10.81
CA SER A 137 3.52 -14.28 -10.64
C SER A 137 2.43 -14.73 -11.60
N ASN A 138 2.52 -15.97 -12.09
CA ASN A 138 1.46 -16.54 -12.90
C ASN A 138 0.20 -16.67 -12.04
N GLU A 139 -0.93 -16.14 -12.52
CA GLU A 139 -2.24 -16.43 -11.96
C GLU A 139 -2.79 -17.69 -12.64
N GLY A 140 -3.44 -18.57 -11.88
CA GLY A 140 -4.11 -19.75 -12.45
C GLY A 140 -5.17 -19.33 -13.46
N MET A 141 -5.35 -20.09 -14.54
CA MET A 141 -6.41 -19.80 -15.50
C MET A 141 -7.76 -19.80 -14.79
N LYS A 142 -8.43 -18.65 -14.84
CA LYS A 142 -9.82 -18.52 -14.42
C LYS A 142 -10.70 -18.97 -15.59
N TRP A 143 -11.29 -20.16 -15.47
CA TRP A 143 -12.34 -20.67 -16.36
C TRP A 143 -13.71 -20.52 -15.70
#